data_AF-A0A7Y6CE12-F1
#
_entry.id   AF-A0A7Y6CE12-F1
#
_cell.length_a   1.000
_cell.length_b   1.000
_cell.length_c   1.000
_cell.angle_alpha   90.00
_cell.angle_beta   90.00
_cell.angle_gamma   90.00
#
_symmetry.space_group_name_H-M   'P 1'
#
loop_
_entity.id
_entity.type
_entity.pdbx_description
1 polymer ?
#
loop_
_entity_poly.entity_id
_entity_poly.type
_entity_poly.pdbx_seq_one_letter_code
_entity_poly.pdbx_strand_id
1 'polypeptide(L)' 'MEARAERHRHAAQTHDESAGRHEEAATFWSERGDAARADIERRSAELERAAAALERDRADLEDQDAANRR' A
#
# COMPACT_ATOMS: atom_id res chain seq x y z
N MET A 1 -11.97 2.42 -20.02
CA MET A 1 -11.02 3.10 -19.11
C MET A 1 -11.05 2.46 -17.72
N GLU A 2 -12.20 1.97 -17.24
CA GLU A 2 -12.36 1.19 -15.97
C GLU A 2 -11.30 0.12 -15.72
N ALA A 3 -10.86 -0.63 -16.75
CA ALA A 3 -9.84 -1.67 -16.57
C ALA A 3 -8.47 -1.13 -16.11
N ARG A 4 -8.16 0.16 -16.29
CA ARG A 4 -6.91 0.77 -15.78
C ARG A 4 -7.06 1.19 -14.32
N ALA A 5 -8.12 1.93 -14.00
CA ALA A 5 -8.43 2.33 -12.63
C ALA A 5 -8.54 1.10 -11.70
N GLU A 6 -9.20 0.02 -12.15
CA GLU A 6 -9.35 -1.20 -11.35
C GLU A 6 -8.01 -1.89 -11.04
N ARG A 7 -7.05 -1.86 -11.98
CA ARG A 7 -5.70 -2.40 -11.70
C ARG A 7 -4.98 -1.61 -10.62
N HIS A 8 -5.12 -0.29 -10.63
CA HIS A 8 -4.54 0.59 -9.61
C HIS A 8 -5.21 0.37 -8.25
N ARG A 9 -6.55 0.20 -8.19
CA ARG A 9 -7.24 -0.19 -6.95
C ARG A 9 -6.77 -1.54 -6.40
N HIS A 10 -6.63 -2.53 -7.28
CA HIS A 10 -6.12 -3.84 -6.87
C HIS A 10 -4.66 -3.78 -6.38
N ALA A 11 -3.81 -2.98 -7.03
CA ALA A 11 -2.45 -2.74 -6.59
C ALA A 11 -2.42 -2.06 -5.21
N ALA A 12 -3.27 -1.05 -4.98
CA ALA A 12 -3.39 -0.40 -3.68
C ALA A 12 -3.77 -1.39 -2.58
N GLN A 13 -4.74 -2.28 -2.83
CA GLN A 13 -5.12 -3.33 -1.88
C GLN A 13 -3.93 -4.27 -1.58
N THR A 14 -3.18 -4.67 -2.59
CA THR A 14 -2.00 -5.54 -2.41
C THR A 14 -0.96 -4.87 -1.51
N HIS A 15 -0.72 -3.57 -1.71
CA HIS A 15 0.18 -2.79 -0.86
C HIS A 15 -0.35 -2.67 0.58
N ASP A 16 -1.65 -2.45 0.79
CA ASP A 16 -2.23 -2.44 2.15
C ASP A 16 -2.07 -3.77 2.87
N GLU A 17 -2.27 -4.89 2.16
CA GLU A 17 -2.07 -6.23 2.73
C GLU A 17 -0.59 -6.48 3.04
N SER A 18 0.33 -6.01 2.20
CA SER A 18 1.78 -6.07 2.46
C SER A 18 2.14 -5.26 3.70
N ALA A 19 1.60 -4.04 3.83
CA ALA A 19 1.80 -3.19 5.00
C ALA A 19 1.36 -3.89 6.29
N GLY A 20 0.18 -4.54 6.28
CA GLY A 20 -0.31 -5.32 7.43
C GLY A 20 0.64 -6.44 7.83
N ARG A 21 1.20 -7.19 6.86
CA ARG A 21 2.20 -8.26 7.15
C ARG A 21 3.47 -7.69 7.77
N HIS A 22 3.91 -6.51 7.33
CA HIS A 22 5.05 -5.82 7.93
C HIS A 22 4.75 -5.30 9.35
N GLU A 23 3.54 -4.81 9.62
CA GLU A 23 3.09 -4.43 10.97
C GLU A 23 3.08 -5.63 11.94
N GLU A 24 2.59 -6.80 11.47
CA GLU A 24 2.64 -8.07 12.21
C GLU A 24 4.09 -8.50 12.48
N ALA A 25 4.97 -8.43 11.48
CA ALA A 25 6.39 -8.75 11.63
C ALA A 25 7.11 -7.80 12.59
N ALA A 26 6.79 -6.50 12.55
CA ALA A 26 7.32 -5.52 13.48
C ALA A 26 6.95 -5.86 14.93
N THR A 27 5.71 -6.28 15.16
CA THR A 27 5.23 -6.73 16.48
C THR A 27 6.01 -7.96 16.93
N PHE A 28 6.11 -8.97 16.08
CA PHE A 28 6.84 -10.21 16.36
C PHE A 28 8.31 -9.98 16.74
N TRP A 29 9.03 -9.11 16.02
CA TRP A 29 10.42 -8.81 16.35
C TRP A 29 10.56 -7.96 17.62
N SER A 30 9.61 -7.04 17.87
CA SER A 30 9.57 -6.26 19.10
C SER A 30 9.40 -7.15 20.33
N GLU A 31 8.50 -8.13 20.28
CA GLU A 31 8.27 -9.10 21.36
C GLU A 31 9.50 -9.98 21.66
N ARG A 32 10.35 -10.20 20.66
CA ARG A 32 11.62 -10.94 20.79
C ARG A 32 12.80 -10.06 21.23
N GLY A 33 12.59 -8.77 21.41
CA GLY A 33 13.62 -7.81 21.79
C GLY A 33 14.56 -7.41 20.65
N ASP A 34 14.25 -7.75 19.39
CA ASP A 34 15.02 -7.30 18.22
C ASP A 34 14.46 -5.98 17.69
N ALA A 35 14.78 -4.90 18.39
CA ALA A 35 14.31 -3.56 18.05
C ALA A 35 14.74 -3.11 16.65
N ALA A 36 15.94 -3.50 16.20
CA ALA A 36 16.47 -3.10 14.90
C ALA A 36 15.66 -3.72 13.75
N ARG A 37 15.31 -5.02 13.84
CA ARG A 37 14.41 -5.64 12.86
C ARG A 37 13.02 -5.04 12.93
N ALA A 38 12.48 -4.84 14.12
CA ALA A 38 11.17 -4.22 14.26
C ALA A 38 11.08 -2.83 13.61
N ASP A 39 12.12 -2.01 13.72
CA ASP A 39 12.21 -0.70 13.05
C ASP A 39 12.32 -0.80 11.53
N ILE A 40 12.97 -1.84 11.00
CA ILE A 40 12.96 -2.10 9.55
C ILE A 40 11.54 -2.42 9.10
N GLU A 41 10.85 -3.34 9.78
CA GLU A 41 9.50 -3.74 9.41
C GLU A 41 8.48 -2.59 9.53
N ARG A 42 8.59 -1.73 10.56
CA ARG A 42 7.75 -0.52 10.67
C ARG A 42 7.92 0.41 9.47
N ARG A 43 9.17 0.68 9.07
CA ARG A 43 9.46 1.52 7.90
C ARG A 43 8.98 0.88 6.61
N SER A 44 9.10 -0.44 6.47
CA SER A 44 8.53 -1.17 5.35
C SER A 44 7.01 -1.00 5.27
N ALA A 45 6.30 -1.13 6.39
CA ALA A 45 4.86 -0.90 6.44
C ALA A 45 4.49 0.53 6.03
N GLU A 46 5.21 1.54 6.51
CA GLU A 46 5.00 2.94 6.13
C GLU A 46 5.18 3.16 4.62
N LEU A 47 6.22 2.58 4.03
CA LEU A 47 6.47 2.64 2.58
C LEU A 47 5.35 1.98 1.77
N GLU A 48 4.87 0.83 2.22
CA GLU A 48 3.76 0.11 1.58
C GLU A 48 2.45 0.91 1.67
N ARG A 49 2.17 1.56 2.81
CA ARG A 49 1.01 2.48 2.92
C ARG A 49 1.12 3.67 1.98
N ALA A 50 2.31 4.24 1.83
CA ALA A 50 2.54 5.33 0.90
C ALA A 50 2.35 4.87 -0.55
N ALA A 51 2.82 3.67 -0.91
CA ALA A 51 2.58 3.07 -2.22
C ALA A 51 1.08 2.83 -2.47
N ALA A 52 0.36 2.29 -1.49
CA ALA A 52 -1.09 2.11 -1.58
C ALA A 52 -1.83 3.43 -1.85
N ALA A 53 -1.45 4.51 -1.16
CA ALA A 53 -2.04 5.83 -1.38
C ALA A 53 -1.80 6.33 -2.81
N LEU A 54 -0.57 6.23 -3.33
CA LEU A 54 -0.25 6.62 -4.70
C LEU A 54 -1.03 5.82 -5.75
N GLU A 55 -1.25 4.52 -5.51
CA GLU A 55 -2.06 3.69 -6.40
C GLU A 55 -3.55 4.09 -6.37
N ARG A 56 -4.10 4.50 -5.21
CA ARG A 56 -5.46 5.07 -5.15
C ARG A 56 -5.54 6.40 -5.92
N ASP A 57 -4.57 7.30 -5.74
CA ASP A 57 -4.51 8.56 -6.48
C ASP A 57 -4.46 8.33 -8.00
N ARG A 58 -3.72 7.31 -8.45
CA ARG A 58 -3.69 6.90 -9.87
C ARG A 58 -5.02 6.37 -10.35
N ALA A 59 -5.71 5.56 -9.55
CA ALA A 59 -7.04 5.07 -9.88
C ALA A 59 -8.03 6.23 -10.08
N ASP A 60 -7.99 7.21 -9.18
CA ASP A 60 -8.85 8.40 -9.24
C ASP A 60 -8.57 9.24 -10.48
N LEU A 61 -7.29 9.41 -10.86
CA LEU A 61 -6.92 10.11 -12.11
C LEU A 61 -7.44 9.37 -13.35
N GLU A 62 -7.32 8.04 -13.41
CA GLU A 62 -7.83 7.25 -14.53
C GLU A 62 -9.37 7.33 -14.65
N ASP A 63 -10.08 7.39 -13.53
CA ASP A 63 -11.54 7.58 -13.51
C ASP A 63 -11.93 8.99 -13.98
N GLN A 64 -11.22 10.03 -13.55
CA GLN A 64 -11.43 11.40 -14.01
C GLN A 64 -11.17 11.52 -15.52
N ASP A 65 -10.07 10.96 -15.99
CA ASP A 65 -9.73 10.89 -17.41
C ASP A 65 -10.81 10.15 -18.21
N ALA A 66 -11.42 9.11 -17.64
CA ALA A 66 -12.51 8.37 -18.27
C ALA A 66 -13.78 9.20 -18.39
N ALA A 67 -14.11 9.93 -17.34
CA ALA A 67 -15.28 10.81 -17.30
C ALA A 67 -15.14 11.98 -18.29
N ASN A 68 -13.96 12.60 -18.37
CA ASN A 68 -13.69 13.74 -19.23
C ASN A 68 -13.69 13.40 -20.74
N ARG A 69 -13.57 12.12 -21.10
CA ARG A 69 -13.58 11.64 -22.49
C ARG A 69 -14.96 11.17 -22.97
N ARG A 70 -15.99 11.19 -22.11
CA ARG A 70 -17.39 10.85 -22.44
C ARG A 70 -18.16 12.09 -22.86
#